data_AF-A0A522ST42-F1
#
_entry.id   AF-A0A522ST42-F1
#
_cell.length_a   1.000
_cell.length_b   1.000
_cell.length_c   1.000
_cell.angle_alpha   90.00
_cell.angle_beta   90.00
_cell.angle_gamma   90.00
#
_symmetry.space_group_name_H-M   'P 1'
#
loop_
_entity.id
_entity.type
_entity.pdbx_description
1 polymer ?
#
loop_
_entity_poly.entity_id
_entity_poly.type
_entity_poly.pdbx_seq_one_letter_code
_entity_poly.pdbx_strand_id
1 'polypeptide(L)'
;MRDIAFALIMLGLIPLAAIRPYIGLLVWSWLGYMNPHRLTFGFAYSFPWVMLVAAVTLLSLGVGKENKRIPRSTVSVLLMMFLLWTGLTTFFAVLPDAAWVSWQTFAKIMVMVFVTLMLINSRERMHWLIWVIVISLGYYGLKGGLFTITSGGGNRVFGPAGSFIGDNNDLAQALCMVLPLMRYLQLQSSRKMVKVGLGLAMFLTGVAILGTYSRGGFIALAVVSAALLLKSRKRLTLAIALMAIGLTAYHFMPPEWSARMDTIHHAEDVNTMQSRIQSWEFAANVALHRPLTGGGFKVYESEALWNRYAPEDAVQRAVHSIYFRVLGEQGFPGLAIFIGLLVASWRSCAYVRNKSRHLPNEKWAFDLSSMLQISLLAFMVAGLATTSSYFDLSYQLMAMCALLKGLLPERVAAYAGSAGAAATQPHLLGRGQAGHSFGKP
;
A
#
# COMPACT_ATOMS: atom_id res chain seq x y z
N MET A 1 -5.94 -31.93 -9.65
CA MET A 1 -7.07 -31.12 -10.17
C MET A 1 -6.82 -29.60 -10.07
N ARG A 2 -6.39 -29.05 -8.91
CA ARG A 2 -6.13 -27.59 -8.77
C ARG A 2 -5.08 -27.07 -9.75
N ASP A 3 -3.99 -27.81 -9.96
CA ASP A 3 -2.93 -27.45 -10.90
C ASP A 3 -3.43 -27.34 -12.34
N ILE A 4 -4.21 -28.33 -12.80
CA ILE A 4 -4.79 -28.33 -14.15
C ILE A 4 -5.77 -27.16 -14.31
N ALA A 5 -6.67 -26.95 -13.33
CA ALA A 5 -7.61 -25.84 -13.36
C ALA A 5 -6.90 -24.48 -13.43
N PHE A 6 -5.86 -24.30 -12.61
CA PHE A 6 -5.04 -23.08 -12.63
C PHE A 6 -4.31 -22.91 -13.97
N ALA A 7 -3.71 -23.97 -14.50
CA ALA A 7 -3.00 -23.92 -15.78
C ALA A 7 -3.94 -23.61 -16.95
N LEU A 8 -5.17 -24.14 -16.95
CA LEU A 8 -6.19 -23.82 -17.96
C LEU A 8 -6.62 -22.34 -17.90
N ILE A 9 -6.78 -21.78 -16.69
CA ILE A 9 -7.01 -20.34 -16.51
C ILE A 9 -5.84 -19.54 -17.09
N MET A 10 -4.60 -19.93 -16.79
CA MET A 10 -3.41 -19.28 -17.31
C MET A 10 -3.30 -19.40 -18.84
N LEU A 11 -3.65 -20.55 -19.41
CA LEU A 11 -3.64 -20.78 -20.86
C LEU A 11 -4.63 -19.84 -21.58
N GLY A 12 -5.75 -19.49 -20.96
CA GLY A 12 -6.68 -18.47 -21.49
C GLY A 12 -6.17 -17.04 -21.30
N LEU A 13 -5.56 -16.73 -20.15
CA LEU A 13 -5.15 -15.37 -19.80
C LEU A 13 -3.85 -14.91 -20.49
N ILE A 14 -2.90 -15.82 -20.74
CA ILE A 14 -1.61 -15.48 -21.34
C ILE A 14 -1.76 -14.94 -22.78
N PRO A 15 -2.53 -15.58 -23.68
CA PRO A 15 -2.78 -15.02 -25.02
C PRO A 15 -3.47 -13.65 -24.95
N LEU A 16 -4.41 -13.45 -24.02
CA LEU A 16 -5.06 -12.16 -23.82
C LEU A 16 -4.07 -11.09 -23.34
N ALA A 17 -3.13 -11.44 -22.45
CA ALA A 17 -2.04 -10.56 -22.03
C ALA A 17 -1.07 -10.24 -23.18
N ALA A 18 -0.83 -11.19 -24.10
CA ALA A 18 -0.02 -10.98 -25.29
C ALA A 18 -0.68 -10.01 -26.28
N ILE A 19 -2.00 -10.03 -26.41
CA ILE A 19 -2.76 -9.12 -27.29
C ILE A 19 -2.96 -7.75 -26.63
N ARG A 20 -3.24 -7.72 -25.32
CA ARG A 20 -3.50 -6.50 -24.56
C ARG A 20 -2.62 -6.46 -23.30
N PRO A 21 -1.54 -5.67 -23.27
CA PRO A 21 -0.61 -5.66 -22.15
C PRO A 21 -1.28 -5.17 -20.85
N TYR A 22 -2.35 -4.38 -20.94
CA TYR A 22 -3.16 -4.00 -19.79
C TYR A 22 -3.78 -5.20 -19.06
N ILE A 23 -4.25 -6.23 -19.79
CA ILE A 23 -4.72 -7.48 -19.19
C ILE A 23 -3.54 -8.18 -18.50
N GLY A 24 -2.38 -8.19 -19.15
CA GLY A 24 -1.14 -8.72 -18.57
C GLY A 24 -0.78 -8.08 -17.22
N LEU A 25 -0.92 -6.75 -17.09
CA LEU A 25 -0.74 -6.05 -15.82
C LEU A 25 -1.74 -6.49 -14.74
N LEU A 26 -3.01 -6.69 -15.10
CA LEU A 26 -4.03 -7.20 -14.18
C LEU A 26 -3.72 -8.62 -13.72
N VAL A 27 -3.33 -9.51 -14.64
CA VAL A 27 -2.95 -10.89 -14.32
C VAL A 27 -1.70 -10.91 -13.46
N TRP A 28 -0.69 -10.09 -13.76
CA TRP A 28 0.51 -9.96 -12.94
C TRP A 28 0.16 -9.50 -11.52
N SER A 29 -0.70 -8.48 -11.39
CA SER A 29 -1.18 -8.00 -10.08
C SER A 29 -1.91 -9.10 -9.31
N TRP A 30 -2.78 -9.87 -9.98
CA TRP A 30 -3.46 -11.00 -9.37
C TRP A 30 -2.48 -12.07 -8.88
N LEU A 31 -1.50 -12.45 -9.71
CA LEU A 31 -0.51 -13.45 -9.33
C LEU A 31 0.41 -12.97 -8.21
N GLY A 32 0.83 -11.71 -8.22
CA GLY A 32 1.71 -11.11 -7.21
C GLY A 32 1.05 -10.98 -5.84
N TYR A 33 -0.22 -10.55 -5.82
CA TYR A 33 -0.94 -10.32 -4.56
C TYR A 33 -1.64 -11.58 -4.03
N MET A 34 -2.37 -12.31 -4.89
CA MET A 34 -3.11 -13.48 -4.45
C MET A 34 -2.24 -14.73 -4.38
N ASN A 35 -1.13 -14.82 -5.11
CA ASN A 35 -0.31 -16.03 -5.21
C ASN A 35 -1.13 -17.34 -5.40
N PRO A 36 -2.10 -17.38 -6.34
CA PRO A 36 -3.00 -18.52 -6.51
C PRO A 36 -2.25 -19.81 -6.88
N HIS A 37 -1.13 -19.69 -7.59
CA HIS A 37 -0.22 -20.79 -7.89
C HIS A 37 0.33 -21.47 -6.63
N ARG A 38 0.54 -20.71 -5.53
CA ARG A 38 0.96 -21.27 -4.23
C ARG A 38 -0.14 -22.05 -3.51
N LEU A 39 -1.37 -22.08 -4.03
CA LEU A 39 -2.50 -22.84 -3.51
C LEU A 39 -2.73 -24.17 -4.25
N THR A 40 -1.88 -24.47 -5.24
CA THR A 40 -1.84 -25.77 -5.94
C THR A 40 -0.79 -26.68 -5.30
N PHE A 41 -0.67 -27.93 -5.77
CA PHE A 41 0.17 -28.95 -5.10
C PHE A 41 1.16 -29.67 -6.02
N GLY A 42 1.12 -29.42 -7.33
CA GLY A 42 1.97 -30.06 -8.33
C GLY A 42 2.75 -29.04 -9.17
N PHE A 43 2.87 -29.28 -10.47
CA PHE A 43 3.71 -28.47 -11.37
C PHE A 43 3.36 -26.98 -11.39
N ALA A 44 2.09 -26.63 -11.17
CA ALA A 44 1.66 -25.24 -11.21
C ALA A 44 2.20 -24.45 -10.01
N TYR A 45 2.57 -25.11 -8.91
CA TYR A 45 3.13 -24.47 -7.73
C TYR A 45 4.53 -23.90 -7.98
N SER A 46 5.37 -24.65 -8.69
CA SER A 46 6.78 -24.33 -8.92
C SER A 46 7.04 -23.59 -10.24
N PHE A 47 6.14 -23.69 -11.20
CA PHE A 47 6.30 -23.02 -12.50
C PHE A 47 6.32 -21.48 -12.33
N PRO A 48 7.23 -20.75 -13.02
CA PRO A 48 7.44 -19.31 -12.82
C PRO A 48 6.38 -18.44 -13.53
N TRP A 49 5.09 -18.63 -13.20
CA TRP A 49 3.95 -17.94 -13.84
C TRP A 49 4.07 -16.42 -13.83
N VAL A 50 4.49 -15.84 -12.70
CA VAL A 50 4.66 -14.39 -12.54
C VAL A 50 5.67 -13.85 -13.55
N MET A 51 6.76 -14.56 -13.77
CA MET A 51 7.83 -14.18 -14.70
C MET A 51 7.36 -14.30 -16.15
N LEU A 52 6.66 -15.39 -16.49
CA LEU A 52 6.09 -15.60 -17.82
C LEU A 52 5.10 -14.47 -18.17
N VAL A 53 4.16 -14.15 -17.27
CA VAL A 53 3.19 -13.08 -17.50
C VAL A 53 3.88 -11.73 -17.60
N ALA A 54 4.88 -11.44 -16.76
CA ALA A 54 5.65 -10.20 -16.85
C ALA A 54 6.37 -10.08 -18.21
N ALA A 55 7.05 -11.14 -18.65
CA ALA A 55 7.75 -11.17 -19.95
C ALA A 55 6.78 -10.96 -21.11
N VAL A 56 5.67 -11.70 -21.15
CA VAL A 56 4.62 -11.56 -22.16
C VAL A 56 4.04 -10.14 -22.16
N THR A 57 3.79 -9.57 -20.98
CA THR A 57 3.26 -8.21 -20.83
C THR A 57 4.24 -7.17 -21.37
N LEU A 58 5.54 -7.30 -21.05
CA LEU A 58 6.58 -6.38 -21.53
C LEU A 58 6.79 -6.48 -23.04
N LEU A 59 6.78 -7.69 -23.60
CA LEU A 59 6.85 -7.91 -25.05
C LEU A 59 5.62 -7.32 -25.75
N SER A 60 4.43 -7.60 -25.22
CA SER A 60 3.16 -7.03 -25.72
C SER A 60 3.15 -5.51 -25.66
N LEU A 61 3.67 -4.92 -24.57
CA LEU A 61 3.81 -3.47 -24.43
C LEU A 61 4.79 -2.90 -25.47
N GLY A 62 5.93 -3.56 -25.69
CA GLY A 62 6.95 -3.13 -26.64
C GLY A 62 6.44 -3.10 -28.09
N VAL A 63 5.82 -4.19 -28.53
CA VAL A 63 5.26 -4.35 -29.89
C VAL A 63 3.93 -3.60 -30.06
N GLY A 64 3.17 -3.46 -28.97
CA GLY A 64 1.86 -2.84 -28.98
C GLY A 64 1.87 -1.32 -29.24
N LYS A 65 0.68 -0.82 -29.61
CA LYS A 65 0.39 0.59 -29.86
C LYS A 65 -0.06 1.37 -28.62
N GLU A 66 0.01 0.74 -27.44
CA GLU A 66 -0.32 1.39 -26.17
C GLU A 66 0.60 2.58 -25.90
N ASN A 67 0.07 3.57 -25.17
CA ASN A 67 0.86 4.73 -24.80
C ASN A 67 1.97 4.33 -23.82
N LYS A 68 3.22 4.58 -24.19
CA LYS A 68 4.42 4.25 -23.40
C LYS A 68 4.90 5.42 -22.55
N ARG A 69 4.17 6.54 -22.54
CA ARG A 69 4.56 7.74 -21.79
C ARG A 69 4.29 7.56 -20.31
N ILE A 70 5.35 7.64 -19.51
CA ILE A 70 5.26 7.74 -18.06
C ILE A 70 4.84 9.17 -17.70
N PRO A 71 3.78 9.39 -16.90
CA PRO A 71 3.38 10.72 -16.47
C PRO A 71 4.50 11.37 -15.65
N ARG A 72 4.99 12.53 -16.10
CA ARG A 72 6.00 13.31 -15.38
C ARG A 72 5.40 13.91 -14.10
N SER A 73 5.52 13.17 -13.02
CA SER A 73 5.09 13.55 -11.67
C SER A 73 6.25 13.41 -10.69
N THR A 74 6.21 14.16 -9.58
CA THR A 74 7.20 14.02 -8.51
C THR A 74 7.34 12.57 -8.04
N VAL A 75 6.21 11.84 -7.94
CA VAL A 75 6.21 10.42 -7.56
C VAL A 75 6.95 9.58 -8.60
N SER A 76 6.67 9.73 -9.90
CA SER A 76 7.36 8.96 -10.95
C SER A 76 8.87 9.20 -10.98
N VAL A 77 9.30 10.43 -10.74
CA VAL A 77 10.72 10.81 -10.68
C VAL A 77 11.37 10.17 -9.46
N LEU A 78 10.74 10.28 -8.29
CA LEU A 78 11.25 9.67 -7.07
C LEU A 78 11.27 8.13 -7.14
N LEU A 79 10.32 7.49 -7.83
CA LEU A 79 10.34 6.04 -8.06
C LEU A 79 11.57 5.64 -8.88
N MET A 80 11.88 6.43 -9.92
CA MET A 80 13.06 6.21 -10.76
C MET A 80 14.34 6.46 -9.96
N MET A 81 14.40 7.57 -9.22
CA MET A 81 15.53 7.88 -8.36
C MET A 81 15.76 6.77 -7.33
N PHE A 82 14.70 6.23 -6.72
CA PHE A 82 14.82 5.16 -5.74
C PHE A 82 15.29 3.85 -6.37
N LEU A 83 14.79 3.47 -7.55
CA LEU A 83 15.28 2.31 -8.29
C LEU A 83 16.77 2.43 -8.64
N LEU A 84 17.18 3.59 -9.17
CA LEU A 84 18.58 3.84 -9.54
C LEU A 84 19.47 3.91 -8.30
N TRP A 85 19.01 4.56 -7.23
CA TRP A 85 19.73 4.67 -5.97
C TRP A 85 19.95 3.30 -5.33
N THR A 86 18.89 2.51 -5.21
CA THR A 86 18.98 1.15 -4.66
C THR A 86 19.83 0.23 -5.53
N GLY A 87 19.90 0.46 -6.85
CA GLY A 87 20.86 -0.21 -7.73
C GLY A 87 22.30 0.22 -7.45
N LEU A 88 22.55 1.51 -7.31
CA LEU A 88 23.86 2.06 -6.99
C LEU A 88 24.39 1.51 -5.66
N THR A 89 23.60 1.58 -4.59
CA THR A 89 23.99 1.08 -3.26
C THR A 89 24.24 -0.42 -3.24
N THR A 90 23.59 -1.19 -4.12
CA THR A 90 23.81 -2.63 -4.26
C THR A 90 25.24 -2.94 -4.70
N PHE A 91 25.88 -2.10 -5.54
CA PHE A 91 27.29 -2.26 -5.90
C PHE A 91 28.25 -2.06 -4.71
N PHE A 92 27.82 -1.35 -3.68
CA PHE A 92 28.58 -1.07 -2.46
C PHE A 92 28.13 -1.92 -1.26
N ALA A 93 27.28 -2.93 -1.51
CA ALA A 93 26.70 -3.75 -0.47
C ALA A 93 27.76 -4.57 0.28
N VAL A 94 27.53 -4.76 1.58
CA VAL A 94 28.41 -5.57 2.45
C VAL A 94 28.25 -7.05 2.14
N LEU A 95 27.05 -7.45 1.70
CA LEU A 95 26.71 -8.80 1.26
C LEU A 95 26.27 -8.75 -0.22
N PRO A 96 27.20 -8.71 -1.18
CA PRO A 96 26.87 -8.50 -2.60
C PRO A 96 25.87 -9.51 -3.16
N ASP A 97 26.04 -10.81 -2.88
CA ASP A 97 25.18 -11.86 -3.42
C ASP A 97 23.73 -11.74 -2.92
N ALA A 98 23.54 -11.61 -1.60
CA ALA A 98 22.23 -11.43 -1.00
C ALA A 98 21.57 -10.11 -1.43
N ALA A 99 22.38 -9.06 -1.58
CA ALA A 99 21.91 -7.76 -2.02
C ALA A 99 21.45 -7.78 -3.47
N TRP A 100 22.19 -8.44 -4.36
CA TRP A 100 21.86 -8.54 -5.78
C TRP A 100 20.55 -9.32 -6.00
N VAL A 101 20.36 -10.44 -5.29
CA VAL A 101 19.10 -11.22 -5.34
C VAL A 101 17.90 -10.36 -4.89
N SER A 102 18.08 -9.59 -3.82
CA SER A 102 17.04 -8.70 -3.29
C SER A 102 16.75 -7.54 -4.23
N TRP A 103 17.78 -6.91 -4.79
CA TRP A 103 17.62 -5.83 -5.76
C TRP A 103 16.96 -6.33 -7.05
N GLN A 104 17.31 -7.50 -7.57
CA GLN A 104 16.63 -8.07 -8.74
C GLN A 104 15.13 -8.26 -8.50
N THR A 105 14.76 -8.72 -7.31
CA THR A 105 13.34 -8.86 -6.93
C THR A 105 12.66 -7.50 -6.89
N PHE A 106 13.29 -6.52 -6.24
CA PHE A 106 12.78 -5.16 -6.15
C PHE A 106 12.69 -4.45 -7.53
N ALA A 107 13.71 -4.61 -8.37
CA ALA A 107 13.77 -4.03 -9.71
C ALA A 107 12.66 -4.61 -10.60
N LYS A 108 12.37 -5.92 -10.54
CA LYS A 108 11.24 -6.54 -11.26
C LYS A 108 9.90 -5.94 -10.83
N ILE A 109 9.73 -5.67 -9.54
CA ILE A 109 8.54 -4.96 -9.01
C ILE A 109 8.49 -3.54 -9.58
N MET A 110 9.58 -2.78 -9.49
CA MET A 110 9.64 -1.40 -10.00
C MET A 110 9.34 -1.32 -11.50
N VAL A 111 9.84 -2.25 -12.30
CA VAL A 111 9.53 -2.34 -13.74
C VAL A 111 8.01 -2.44 -13.94
N MET A 112 7.32 -3.31 -13.19
CA MET A 112 5.88 -3.46 -13.31
C MET A 112 5.09 -2.26 -12.74
N VAL A 113 5.65 -1.54 -11.77
CA VAL A 113 5.14 -0.25 -11.31
C VAL A 113 5.24 0.81 -12.43
N PHE A 114 6.33 0.84 -13.19
CA PHE A 114 6.45 1.71 -14.37
C PHE A 114 5.50 1.29 -15.51
N VAL A 115 5.32 0.00 -15.73
CA VAL A 115 4.29 -0.52 -16.66
C VAL A 115 2.90 -0.06 -16.24
N THR A 116 2.61 -0.02 -14.94
CA THR A 116 1.37 0.54 -14.41
C THR A 116 1.22 2.03 -14.75
N LEU A 117 2.29 2.81 -14.56
CA LEU A 117 2.28 4.24 -14.91
C LEU A 117 2.03 4.48 -16.41
N MET A 118 2.43 3.56 -17.29
CA MET A 118 2.17 3.65 -18.73
C MET A 118 0.75 3.19 -19.10
N LEU A 119 0.31 2.06 -18.57
CA LEU A 119 -0.91 1.39 -19.02
C LEU A 119 -2.19 1.91 -18.38
N ILE A 120 -2.13 2.48 -17.17
CA ILE A 120 -3.32 3.01 -16.49
C ILE A 120 -3.57 4.46 -16.92
N ASN A 121 -4.33 4.60 -18.01
CA ASN A 121 -4.62 5.90 -18.64
C ASN A 121 -6.12 6.27 -18.64
N SER A 122 -6.97 5.46 -18.00
CA SER A 122 -8.40 5.73 -17.87
C SER A 122 -8.93 5.37 -16.48
N ARG A 123 -10.08 5.97 -16.12
CA ARG A 123 -10.83 5.64 -14.90
C ARG A 123 -11.14 4.15 -14.82
N GLU A 124 -11.56 3.55 -15.92
CA GLU A 124 -11.94 2.13 -15.99
C GLU A 124 -10.74 1.24 -15.70
N ARG A 125 -9.58 1.53 -16.32
CA ARG A 125 -8.36 0.75 -16.10
C ARG A 125 -7.90 0.82 -14.64
N MET A 126 -7.97 2.00 -14.04
CA MET A 126 -7.72 2.22 -12.61
C MET A 126 -8.70 1.40 -11.74
N HIS A 127 -9.99 1.44 -12.08
CA HIS A 127 -11.03 0.76 -11.32
C HIS A 127 -10.86 -0.77 -11.34
N TRP A 128 -10.55 -1.35 -12.50
CA TRP A 128 -10.26 -2.78 -12.64
C TRP A 128 -9.00 -3.22 -11.90
N LEU A 129 -7.94 -2.41 -11.90
CA LEU A 129 -6.74 -2.70 -11.09
C LEU A 129 -7.09 -2.76 -9.59
N ILE A 130 -7.92 -1.83 -9.11
CA ILE A 130 -8.37 -1.83 -7.71
C ILE A 130 -9.23 -3.06 -7.40
N TRP A 131 -10.13 -3.46 -8.32
CA TRP A 131 -10.88 -4.70 -8.19
C TRP A 131 -9.96 -5.91 -8.06
N VAL A 132 -8.93 -6.02 -8.90
CA VAL A 132 -7.97 -7.12 -8.82
C VAL A 132 -7.23 -7.12 -7.48
N ILE A 133 -6.75 -5.96 -7.00
CA ILE A 133 -6.09 -5.85 -5.69
C ILE A 133 -7.04 -6.29 -4.58
N VAL A 134 -8.28 -5.79 -4.58
CA VAL A 134 -9.29 -6.09 -3.55
C VAL A 134 -9.69 -7.57 -3.57
N ILE A 135 -9.91 -8.17 -4.74
CA ILE A 135 -10.24 -9.59 -4.84
C ILE A 135 -9.06 -10.45 -4.37
N SER A 136 -7.84 -10.08 -4.78
CA SER A 136 -6.63 -10.85 -4.48
C SER A 136 -6.33 -10.93 -3.00
N LEU A 137 -6.29 -9.78 -2.33
CA LEU A 137 -5.95 -9.71 -0.90
C LEU A 137 -7.19 -9.90 -0.02
N GLY A 138 -8.36 -9.47 -0.50
CA GLY A 138 -9.63 -9.72 0.16
C GLY A 138 -9.99 -11.21 0.22
N TYR A 139 -9.49 -12.05 -0.68
CA TYR A 139 -9.55 -13.51 -0.52
C TYR A 139 -8.96 -13.97 0.80
N TYR A 140 -7.79 -13.44 1.19
CA TYR A 140 -7.15 -13.77 2.48
C TYR A 140 -7.87 -13.14 3.67
N GLY A 141 -8.47 -11.95 3.48
CA GLY A 141 -9.33 -11.35 4.50
C GLY A 141 -10.60 -12.18 4.77
N LEU A 142 -11.27 -12.66 3.71
CA LEU A 142 -12.44 -13.54 3.82
C LEU A 142 -12.08 -14.89 4.44
N LYS A 143 -11.06 -15.57 3.88
CA LYS A 143 -10.60 -16.88 4.35
C LYS A 143 -10.12 -16.81 5.80
N GLY A 144 -9.26 -15.83 6.11
CA GLY A 144 -8.71 -15.63 7.44
C GLY A 144 -9.77 -15.23 8.47
N GLY A 145 -10.73 -14.38 8.08
CA GLY A 145 -11.82 -13.95 8.96
C GLY A 145 -12.74 -15.10 9.31
N LEU A 146 -13.16 -15.88 8.31
CA LEU A 146 -13.96 -17.07 8.53
C LEU A 146 -13.21 -18.09 9.40
N PHE A 147 -11.94 -18.36 9.09
CA PHE A 147 -11.10 -19.27 9.87
C PHE A 147 -11.04 -18.84 11.34
N THR A 148 -10.74 -17.57 11.61
CA THR A 148 -10.68 -17.00 12.97
C THR A 148 -11.99 -17.21 13.72
N ILE A 149 -13.14 -16.95 13.09
CA ILE A 149 -14.46 -17.17 13.71
C ILE A 149 -14.67 -18.66 14.02
N THR A 150 -14.44 -19.53 13.03
CA THR A 150 -14.70 -20.97 13.18
C THR A 150 -13.75 -21.67 14.15
N SER A 151 -12.53 -21.14 14.33
CA SER A 151 -11.55 -21.67 15.26
C SER A 151 -11.58 -20.99 16.63
N GLY A 152 -12.54 -20.09 16.89
CA GLY A 152 -12.58 -19.27 18.10
C GLY A 152 -11.34 -18.42 18.33
N GLY A 153 -10.61 -18.08 17.27
CA GLY A 153 -9.36 -17.32 17.34
C GLY A 153 -8.15 -18.08 17.89
N GLY A 154 -8.25 -19.38 18.20
CA GLY A 154 -7.16 -20.16 18.80
C GLY A 154 -5.93 -20.35 17.91
N ASN A 155 -6.07 -20.17 16.59
CA ASN A 155 -4.98 -20.32 15.63
C ASN A 155 -4.67 -19.01 14.91
N ARG A 156 -3.39 -18.80 14.59
CA ARG A 156 -2.94 -17.62 13.84
C ARG A 156 -3.24 -17.75 12.36
N VAL A 157 -3.66 -16.65 11.76
CA VAL A 157 -3.84 -16.51 10.31
C VAL A 157 -2.51 -16.14 9.66
N PHE A 158 -2.12 -16.92 8.66
CA PHE A 158 -0.95 -16.70 7.81
C PHE A 158 -1.37 -16.58 6.33
N GLY A 159 -0.54 -15.92 5.53
CA GLY A 159 -0.72 -15.94 4.08
C GLY A 159 -0.03 -17.14 3.43
N PRO A 160 0.03 -17.18 2.11
CA PRO A 160 0.67 -18.27 1.38
C PRO A 160 2.19 -18.24 1.62
N ALA A 161 2.77 -19.39 1.98
CA ALA A 161 4.20 -19.53 2.20
C ALA A 161 5.01 -19.14 0.96
N GLY A 162 6.19 -18.53 1.17
CA GLY A 162 7.07 -18.08 0.09
C GLY A 162 6.56 -16.85 -0.69
N SER A 163 5.59 -16.11 -0.13
CA SER A 163 5.10 -14.85 -0.67
C SER A 163 5.43 -13.68 0.27
N PHE A 164 5.27 -12.44 -0.23
CA PHE A 164 5.41 -11.22 0.57
C PHE A 164 4.45 -11.12 1.76
N ILE A 165 3.33 -11.84 1.72
CA ILE A 165 2.31 -11.85 2.77
C ILE A 165 2.29 -13.19 3.53
N GLY A 166 3.37 -13.97 3.47
CA GLY A 166 3.42 -15.28 4.12
C GLY A 166 3.38 -15.19 5.66
N ASP A 167 4.09 -14.23 6.23
CA ASP A 167 4.09 -13.93 7.67
C ASP A 167 2.79 -13.25 8.12
N ASN A 168 2.45 -13.43 9.41
CA ASN A 168 1.22 -12.90 9.99
C ASN A 168 1.22 -11.36 10.06
N ASN A 169 2.38 -10.71 10.27
CA ASN A 169 2.47 -9.26 10.34
C ASN A 169 2.37 -8.62 8.95
N ASP A 170 3.03 -9.20 7.95
CA ASP A 170 2.96 -8.71 6.57
C ASP A 170 1.55 -8.91 5.97
N LEU A 171 0.90 -10.04 6.26
CA LEU A 171 -0.50 -10.24 5.90
C LEU A 171 -1.41 -9.18 6.56
N ALA A 172 -1.25 -8.95 7.87
CA ALA A 172 -2.07 -7.96 8.57
C ALA A 172 -1.91 -6.55 7.98
N GLN A 173 -0.68 -6.17 7.64
CA GLN A 173 -0.40 -4.91 6.95
C GLN A 173 -1.10 -4.83 5.59
N ALA A 174 -0.98 -5.87 4.75
CA ALA A 174 -1.62 -5.90 3.44
C ALA A 174 -3.15 -5.80 3.55
N LEU A 175 -3.77 -6.48 4.51
CA LEU A 175 -5.21 -6.40 4.77
C LEU A 175 -5.64 -4.99 5.23
N CYS A 176 -4.88 -4.35 6.12
CA CYS A 176 -5.11 -2.96 6.53
C CYS A 176 -5.03 -1.99 5.34
N MET A 177 -4.09 -2.20 4.41
CA MET A 177 -3.97 -1.39 3.19
C MET A 177 -5.15 -1.57 2.23
N VAL A 178 -5.83 -2.72 2.25
CA VAL A 178 -6.91 -3.07 1.31
C VAL A 178 -8.29 -2.64 1.83
N LEU A 179 -8.52 -2.55 3.14
CA LEU A 179 -9.79 -2.10 3.72
C LEU A 179 -10.33 -0.79 3.12
N PRO A 180 -9.52 0.28 2.94
CA PRO A 180 -9.99 1.50 2.29
C PRO A 180 -10.32 1.30 0.81
N LEU A 181 -9.63 0.40 0.11
CA LEU A 181 -9.92 0.09 -1.29
C LEU A 181 -11.25 -0.66 -1.44
N MET A 182 -11.56 -1.58 -0.52
CA MET A 182 -12.88 -2.20 -0.43
C MET A 182 -13.97 -1.14 -0.23
N ARG A 183 -13.71 -0.17 0.66
CA ARG A 183 -14.64 0.95 0.89
C ARG A 183 -14.82 1.81 -0.37
N TYR A 184 -13.75 2.11 -1.11
CA TYR A 184 -13.86 2.81 -2.39
C TYR A 184 -14.79 2.07 -3.36
N LEU A 185 -14.57 0.77 -3.57
CA LEU A 185 -15.42 -0.03 -4.46
C LEU A 185 -16.88 -0.07 -3.96
N GLN A 186 -17.09 -0.12 -2.64
CA GLN A 186 -18.42 -0.10 -2.05
C GLN A 186 -19.16 1.23 -2.31
N LEU A 187 -18.43 2.36 -2.24
CA LEU A 187 -18.97 3.69 -2.54
C LEU A 187 -19.31 3.86 -4.03
N GLN A 188 -18.51 3.25 -4.91
CA GLN A 188 -18.66 3.37 -6.37
C GLN A 188 -19.60 2.33 -7.00
N SER A 189 -19.97 1.29 -6.25
CA SER A 189 -20.91 0.28 -6.74
C SER A 189 -22.34 0.83 -6.79
N SER A 190 -23.11 0.48 -7.82
CA SER A 190 -24.55 0.75 -7.87
C SER A 190 -25.37 -0.40 -7.27
N ARG A 191 -24.96 -1.65 -7.54
CA ARG A 191 -25.66 -2.87 -7.14
C ARG A 191 -25.60 -3.10 -5.64
N LYS A 192 -26.78 -3.25 -5.00
CA LYS A 192 -26.91 -3.48 -3.54
C LYS A 192 -26.17 -4.74 -3.08
N MET A 193 -26.26 -5.83 -3.84
CA MET A 193 -25.53 -7.08 -3.53
C MET A 193 -24.03 -6.87 -3.42
N VAL A 194 -23.42 -6.12 -4.35
CA VAL A 194 -21.98 -5.84 -4.32
C VAL A 194 -21.61 -5.00 -3.09
N LYS A 195 -22.45 -4.02 -2.72
CA LYS A 195 -22.23 -3.22 -1.52
C LYS A 195 -22.28 -4.05 -0.24
N VAL A 196 -23.25 -4.95 -0.14
CA VAL A 196 -23.41 -5.86 1.00
C VAL A 196 -22.23 -6.83 1.06
N GLY A 197 -21.87 -7.44 -0.08
CA GLY A 197 -20.72 -8.35 -0.18
C GLY A 197 -19.41 -7.69 0.22
N LEU A 198 -19.13 -6.46 -0.24
CA LEU A 198 -17.96 -5.69 0.17
C LEU A 198 -18.01 -5.30 1.65
N GLY A 199 -19.20 -5.02 2.20
CA GLY A 199 -19.35 -4.75 3.63
C GLY A 199 -19.02 -5.97 4.49
N LEU A 200 -19.51 -7.15 4.10
CA LEU A 200 -19.18 -8.43 4.74
C LEU A 200 -17.68 -8.75 4.58
N ALA A 201 -17.11 -8.52 3.40
CA ALA A 201 -15.68 -8.72 3.16
C ALA A 201 -14.82 -7.80 4.03
N MET A 202 -15.19 -6.53 4.19
CA MET A 202 -14.50 -5.61 5.10
C MET A 202 -14.58 -6.08 6.56
N PHE A 203 -15.76 -6.54 7.00
CA PHE A 203 -15.93 -7.09 8.35
C PHE A 203 -15.02 -8.30 8.58
N LEU A 204 -15.10 -9.31 7.70
CA LEU A 204 -14.26 -10.51 7.79
C LEU A 204 -12.78 -10.18 7.68
N THR A 205 -12.40 -9.19 6.87
CA THR A 205 -11.01 -8.71 6.80
C THR A 205 -10.55 -8.11 8.12
N GLY A 206 -11.40 -7.33 8.81
CA GLY A 206 -11.11 -6.84 10.16
C GLY A 206 -10.90 -7.98 11.16
N VAL A 207 -11.77 -8.99 11.13
CA VAL A 207 -11.63 -10.19 11.97
C VAL A 207 -10.35 -10.98 11.63
N ALA A 208 -10.01 -11.12 10.35
CA ALA A 208 -8.78 -11.77 9.91
C ALA A 208 -7.55 -11.07 10.46
N ILE A 209 -7.52 -9.72 10.46
CA ILE A 209 -6.43 -8.93 11.02
C ILE A 209 -6.26 -9.24 12.51
N LEU A 210 -7.33 -9.37 13.28
CA LEU A 210 -7.24 -9.80 14.69
C LEU A 210 -6.67 -11.22 14.81
N GLY A 211 -7.15 -12.14 13.96
CA GLY A 211 -6.67 -13.52 13.87
C GLY A 211 -5.20 -13.66 13.45
N THR A 212 -4.55 -12.63 12.91
CA THR A 212 -3.10 -12.66 12.63
C THR A 212 -2.24 -12.54 13.90
N TYR A 213 -2.80 -12.08 15.02
CA TYR A 213 -2.04 -11.77 16.24
C TYR A 213 -0.92 -10.73 15.99
N SER A 214 -1.07 -9.88 14.96
CA SER A 214 -0.10 -8.82 14.65
C SER A 214 -0.41 -7.56 15.45
N ARG A 215 0.50 -7.16 16.35
CA ARG A 215 0.40 -5.90 17.12
C ARG A 215 0.40 -4.67 16.19
N GLY A 216 1.30 -4.66 15.21
CA GLY A 216 1.34 -3.61 14.19
C GLY A 216 0.08 -3.58 13.32
N GLY A 217 -0.47 -4.77 13.02
CA GLY A 217 -1.74 -4.92 12.33
C GLY A 217 -2.93 -4.37 13.14
N PHE A 218 -2.99 -4.66 14.44
CA PHE A 218 -4.02 -4.16 15.34
C PHE A 218 -4.00 -2.63 15.46
N ILE A 219 -2.83 -2.04 15.69
CA ILE A 219 -2.65 -0.58 15.74
C ILE A 219 -3.05 0.05 14.39
N ALA A 220 -2.57 -0.51 13.27
CA ALA A 220 -2.94 -0.02 11.95
C ALA A 220 -4.44 -0.14 11.68
N LEU A 221 -5.10 -1.22 12.11
CA LEU A 221 -6.55 -1.39 12.00
C LEU A 221 -7.31 -0.32 12.80
N ALA A 222 -6.86 -0.03 14.02
CA ALA A 222 -7.46 1.04 14.84
C ALA A 222 -7.33 2.40 14.14
N VAL A 223 -6.14 2.74 13.64
CA VAL A 223 -5.89 4.00 12.90
C VAL A 223 -6.70 4.07 11.60
N VAL A 224 -6.74 2.99 10.81
CA VAL A 224 -7.52 2.91 9.56
C VAL A 224 -9.01 3.04 9.85
N SER A 225 -9.52 2.36 10.89
CA SER A 225 -10.92 2.43 11.30
C SER A 225 -11.30 3.84 11.74
N ALA A 226 -10.46 4.50 12.54
CA ALA A 226 -10.64 5.90 12.92
C ALA A 226 -10.60 6.83 11.70
N ALA A 227 -9.67 6.63 10.75
CA ALA A 227 -9.58 7.44 9.55
C ALA A 227 -10.80 7.27 8.63
N LEU A 228 -11.32 6.04 8.48
CA LEU A 228 -12.56 5.76 7.75
C LEU A 228 -13.78 6.38 8.45
N LEU A 229 -13.81 6.33 9.78
CA LEU A 229 -14.85 6.93 10.61
C LEU A 229 -14.92 8.45 10.41
N LEU A 230 -13.77 9.13 10.49
CA LEU A 230 -13.65 10.59 10.34
C LEU A 230 -14.06 11.08 8.94
N LYS A 231 -13.93 10.23 7.91
CA LYS A 231 -14.39 10.54 6.55
C LYS A 231 -15.84 10.17 6.28
N SER A 232 -16.54 9.51 7.21
CA SER A 232 -17.91 9.06 7.03
C SER A 232 -18.94 10.09 7.50
N ARG A 233 -20.05 10.23 6.76
CA ARG A 233 -21.21 11.03 7.20
C ARG A 233 -21.95 10.38 8.39
N LYS A 234 -21.83 9.06 8.58
CA LYS A 234 -22.49 8.29 9.65
C LYS A 234 -21.53 7.96 10.79
N ARG A 235 -20.76 8.95 11.24
CA ARG A 235 -19.68 8.76 12.24
C ARG A 235 -20.17 8.13 13.54
N LEU A 236 -21.29 8.58 14.11
CA LEU A 236 -21.75 8.04 15.40
C LEU A 236 -22.14 6.56 15.29
N THR A 237 -22.93 6.19 14.28
CA THR A 237 -23.34 4.80 14.05
C THR A 237 -22.15 3.88 13.81
N LEU A 238 -21.17 4.32 13.02
CA LEU A 238 -19.96 3.53 12.78
C LEU A 238 -19.08 3.43 14.03
N ALA A 239 -19.02 4.47 14.86
CA ALA A 239 -18.26 4.45 16.12
C ALA A 239 -18.86 3.43 17.08
N ILE A 240 -20.18 3.44 17.25
CA ILE A 240 -20.91 2.46 18.07
C ILE A 240 -20.69 1.04 17.53
N ALA A 241 -20.80 0.85 16.20
CA ALA A 241 -20.57 -0.46 15.59
C ALA A 241 -19.13 -0.96 15.80
N LEU A 242 -18.13 -0.10 15.59
CA LEU A 242 -16.71 -0.45 15.82
C LEU A 242 -16.44 -0.75 17.29
N MET A 243 -17.03 0.01 18.22
CA MET A 243 -16.91 -0.22 19.66
C MET A 243 -17.54 -1.56 20.04
N ALA A 244 -18.75 -1.84 19.57
CA ALA A 244 -19.41 -3.12 19.81
C ALA A 244 -18.57 -4.30 19.27
N ILE A 245 -18.07 -4.19 18.04
CA ILE A 245 -17.19 -5.21 17.43
C ILE A 245 -15.90 -5.37 18.25
N GLY A 246 -15.29 -4.28 18.70
CA GLY A 246 -14.08 -4.31 19.51
C GLY A 246 -14.28 -5.00 20.86
N LEU A 247 -15.39 -4.72 21.55
CA LEU A 247 -15.75 -5.38 22.80
C LEU A 247 -16.05 -6.86 22.58
N THR A 248 -16.80 -7.21 21.53
CA THR A 248 -17.02 -8.62 21.16
C THR A 248 -15.70 -9.32 20.87
N ALA A 249 -14.81 -8.72 20.07
CA ALA A 249 -13.50 -9.30 19.80
C ALA A 249 -12.69 -9.52 21.08
N TYR A 250 -12.67 -8.55 21.99
CA TYR A 250 -11.94 -8.69 23.26
C TYR A 250 -12.46 -9.84 24.12
N HIS A 251 -13.78 -10.04 24.19
CA HIS A 251 -14.37 -11.11 25.00
C HIS A 251 -14.25 -12.51 24.38
N PHE A 252 -14.26 -12.62 23.05
CA PHE A 252 -14.27 -13.92 22.35
C PHE A 252 -12.87 -14.37 21.89
N MET A 253 -11.88 -13.48 21.84
CA MET A 253 -10.51 -13.88 21.54
C MET A 253 -9.88 -14.62 22.73
N PRO A 254 -9.05 -15.63 22.47
CA PRO A 254 -8.48 -16.46 23.53
C PRO A 254 -7.40 -15.71 24.33
N PRO A 255 -7.06 -16.18 25.55
CA PRO A 255 -6.10 -15.50 26.44
C PRO A 255 -4.71 -15.28 25.81
N GLU A 256 -4.26 -16.16 24.91
CA GLU A 256 -2.99 -16.02 24.21
C GLU A 256 -2.96 -14.79 23.29
N TRP A 257 -4.12 -14.40 22.76
CA TRP A 257 -4.25 -13.18 21.97
C TRP A 257 -4.15 -11.94 22.85
N SER A 258 -4.89 -11.89 23.97
CA SER A 258 -4.86 -10.74 24.89
C SER A 258 -3.47 -10.59 25.52
N ALA A 259 -2.86 -11.68 26.00
CA ALA A 259 -1.49 -11.69 26.51
C ALA A 259 -0.49 -11.13 25.49
N ARG A 260 -0.68 -11.43 24.20
CA ARG A 260 0.16 -10.87 23.13
C ARG A 260 -0.12 -9.38 22.86
N MET A 261 -1.35 -8.90 23.01
CA MET A 261 -1.67 -7.48 22.87
C MET A 261 -1.22 -6.66 24.09
N ASP A 262 -1.26 -7.23 25.29
CA ASP A 262 -0.85 -6.56 26.54
C ASP A 262 0.66 -6.23 26.57
N THR A 263 1.46 -6.94 25.78
CA THR A 263 2.87 -6.60 25.53
C THR A 263 3.08 -5.24 24.87
N ILE A 264 2.01 -4.58 24.38
CA ILE A 264 2.07 -3.19 23.89
C ILE A 264 2.22 -2.21 25.06
N HIS A 265 1.65 -2.53 26.24
CA HIS A 265 1.66 -1.66 27.42
C HIS A 265 2.87 -1.91 28.34
N HIS A 266 3.39 -3.13 28.37
CA HIS A 266 4.48 -3.55 29.26
C HIS A 266 5.77 -3.73 28.45
N ALA A 267 6.41 -2.61 28.12
CA ALA A 267 7.64 -2.59 27.30
C ALA A 267 8.85 -3.28 27.99
N GLU A 268 8.79 -3.40 29.31
CA GLU A 268 9.87 -3.95 30.16
C GLU A 268 9.92 -5.49 30.17
N ASP A 269 8.83 -6.16 29.78
CA ASP A 269 8.68 -7.62 30.00
C ASP A 269 8.84 -8.51 28.74
N VAL A 270 9.25 -7.99 27.58
CA VAL A 270 9.23 -8.82 26.37
C VAL A 270 10.44 -8.63 25.46
N ASN A 271 11.21 -9.72 25.34
CA ASN A 271 12.20 -10.05 24.32
C ASN A 271 11.87 -9.62 22.87
N THR A 272 10.63 -9.22 22.56
CA THR A 272 10.20 -8.83 21.21
C THR A 272 10.15 -7.33 20.92
N MET A 273 9.94 -6.44 21.90
CA MET A 273 9.97 -4.98 21.64
C MET A 273 11.40 -4.44 21.79
N GLN A 274 12.09 -4.83 22.85
CA GLN A 274 13.52 -4.55 23.04
C GLN A 274 14.34 -4.98 21.82
N SER A 275 14.11 -6.19 21.30
CA SER A 275 14.81 -6.67 20.10
C SER A 275 14.48 -5.89 18.82
N ARG A 276 13.31 -5.24 18.72
CA ARG A 276 13.02 -4.33 17.61
C ARG A 276 13.84 -3.06 17.73
N ILE A 277 13.86 -2.46 18.93
CA ILE A 277 14.67 -1.27 19.22
C ILE A 277 16.15 -1.56 18.93
N GLN A 278 16.68 -2.68 19.40
CA GLN A 278 18.05 -3.12 19.10
C GLN A 278 18.29 -3.25 17.58
N SER A 279 17.33 -3.80 16.81
CA SER A 279 17.47 -3.88 15.35
C SER A 279 17.41 -2.52 14.65
N TRP A 280 16.69 -1.55 15.22
CA TRP A 280 16.65 -0.18 14.70
C TRP A 280 17.94 0.55 15.01
N GLU A 281 18.49 0.36 16.21
CA GLU A 281 19.77 0.90 16.63
C GLU A 281 20.91 0.35 15.77
N PHE A 282 20.94 -0.97 15.53
CA PHE A 282 21.85 -1.58 14.56
C PHE A 282 21.78 -0.89 13.20
N ALA A 283 20.57 -0.72 12.64
CA ALA A 283 20.39 -0.11 11.33
C ALA A 283 20.83 1.37 11.30
N ALA A 284 20.55 2.11 12.38
CA ALA A 284 21.00 3.49 12.55
C ALA A 284 22.53 3.56 12.63
N ASN A 285 23.17 2.68 13.41
CA ASN A 285 24.62 2.62 13.57
C ASN A 285 25.32 2.26 12.24
N VAL A 286 24.76 1.32 11.47
CA VAL A 286 25.24 1.04 10.10
C VAL A 286 25.15 2.29 9.23
N ALA A 287 24.04 3.01 9.25
CA ALA A 287 23.87 4.23 8.47
C ALA A 287 24.79 5.35 8.94
N LEU A 288 25.06 5.50 10.24
CA LEU A 288 26.02 6.50 10.75
C LEU A 288 27.44 6.23 10.24
N HIS A 289 27.84 4.97 10.11
CA HIS A 289 29.14 4.59 9.58
C HIS A 289 29.21 4.54 8.05
N ARG A 290 28.08 4.31 7.38
CA ARG A 290 27.94 4.32 5.92
C ARG A 290 26.81 5.28 5.50
N PRO A 291 26.96 6.61 5.70
CA PRO A 291 25.86 7.57 5.62
C PRO A 291 25.24 7.69 4.24
N LEU A 292 26.03 7.53 3.19
CA LEU A 292 25.54 7.61 1.82
C LEU A 292 24.91 6.30 1.39
N THR A 293 25.68 5.22 1.31
CA THR A 293 25.21 3.98 0.68
C THR A 293 24.45 3.04 1.60
N GLY A 294 24.53 3.24 2.92
CA GLY A 294 24.18 2.20 3.88
C GLY A 294 25.05 0.95 3.70
N GLY A 295 24.56 -0.19 4.19
CA GLY A 295 25.22 -1.49 4.03
C GLY A 295 24.72 -2.33 2.84
N GLY A 296 23.80 -1.80 2.03
CA GLY A 296 23.15 -2.53 0.94
C GLY A 296 21.97 -3.38 1.42
N PHE A 297 21.17 -3.90 0.47
CA PHE A 297 20.07 -4.81 0.79
C PHE A 297 20.54 -5.97 1.66
N LYS A 298 19.69 -6.41 2.61
CA LYS A 298 19.97 -7.54 3.50
C LYS A 298 21.17 -7.34 4.42
N VAL A 299 21.64 -6.11 4.64
CA VAL A 299 22.76 -5.84 5.56
C VAL A 299 22.61 -6.48 6.94
N TYR A 300 21.37 -6.61 7.43
CA TYR A 300 21.06 -7.27 8.71
C TYR A 300 21.35 -8.79 8.73
N GLU A 301 21.71 -9.39 7.61
CA GLU A 301 22.18 -10.79 7.55
C GLU A 301 23.70 -10.89 7.78
N SER A 302 24.42 -9.75 7.86
CA SER A 302 25.87 -9.73 8.11
C SER A 302 26.17 -9.86 9.60
N GLU A 303 26.64 -11.04 10.01
CA GLU A 303 27.09 -11.30 11.39
C GLU A 303 28.20 -10.33 11.81
N ALA A 304 29.18 -10.09 10.93
CA ALA A 304 30.28 -9.17 11.19
C ALA A 304 29.82 -7.73 11.50
N LEU A 305 28.77 -7.24 10.82
CA LEU A 305 28.20 -5.94 11.13
C LEU A 305 27.36 -5.96 12.39
N TRP A 306 26.61 -7.04 12.64
CA TRP A 306 25.84 -7.19 13.88
C TRP A 306 26.77 -7.13 15.09
N ASN A 307 27.84 -7.92 15.10
CA ASN A 307 28.83 -7.94 16.18
C ASN A 307 29.52 -6.57 16.38
N ARG A 308 29.55 -5.72 15.36
CA ARG A 308 30.21 -4.40 15.41
C ARG A 308 29.27 -3.25 15.76
N TYR A 309 28.02 -3.29 15.32
CA TYR A 309 27.12 -2.13 15.33
C TYR A 309 25.81 -2.37 16.08
N ALA A 310 25.51 -3.60 16.49
CA ALA A 310 24.38 -3.86 17.35
C ALA A 310 24.76 -3.71 18.83
N PRO A 311 23.79 -3.48 19.72
CA PRO A 311 24.01 -3.52 21.17
C PRO A 311 24.57 -4.88 21.63
N GLU A 312 25.36 -4.92 22.71
CA GLU A 312 26.08 -6.12 23.17
C GLU A 312 25.17 -7.35 23.42
N ASP A 313 23.94 -7.15 23.90
CA ASP A 313 22.96 -8.22 24.15
C ASP A 313 21.96 -8.45 22.99
N ALA A 314 22.22 -7.86 21.81
CA ALA A 314 21.29 -7.93 20.70
C ALA A 314 21.47 -9.21 19.88
N VAL A 315 20.35 -9.91 19.64
CA VAL A 315 20.33 -11.07 18.75
C VAL A 315 20.11 -10.61 17.31
N GLN A 316 20.95 -11.09 16.40
CA GLN A 316 20.85 -10.85 14.96
C GLN A 316 19.44 -11.18 14.42
N ARG A 317 18.83 -10.22 13.72
CA ARG A 317 17.47 -10.36 13.17
C ARG A 317 17.17 -9.35 12.07
N ALA A 318 16.06 -9.55 11.37
CA ALA A 318 15.55 -8.56 10.42
C ALA A 318 15.15 -7.25 11.11
N VAL A 319 15.36 -6.13 10.43
CA VAL A 319 14.99 -4.80 10.91
C VAL A 319 13.49 -4.58 10.73
N HIS A 320 12.74 -4.62 11.84
CA HIS A 320 11.27 -4.52 11.85
C HIS A 320 10.81 -3.06 11.92
N SER A 321 11.21 -2.27 10.93
CA SER A 321 10.65 -0.95 10.64
C SER A 321 11.01 -0.60 9.21
N ILE A 322 10.03 -0.21 8.40
CA ILE A 322 10.28 0.07 6.98
C ILE A 322 11.27 1.22 6.81
N TYR A 323 11.29 2.16 7.75
CA TYR A 323 12.15 3.33 7.75
C TYR A 323 13.58 2.97 8.14
N PHE A 324 13.77 2.29 9.29
CA PHE A 324 15.10 1.87 9.72
C PHE A 324 15.71 0.84 8.77
N ARG A 325 14.90 -0.03 8.16
CA ARG A 325 15.38 -0.97 7.14
C ARG A 325 15.92 -0.22 5.92
N VAL A 326 15.19 0.76 5.39
CA VAL A 326 15.69 1.57 4.26
C VAL A 326 16.92 2.39 4.69
N LEU A 327 16.94 2.94 5.91
CA LEU A 327 18.09 3.68 6.44
C LEU A 327 19.36 2.81 6.47
N GLY A 328 19.29 1.63 7.10
CA GLY A 328 20.44 0.74 7.22
C GLY A 328 20.89 0.17 5.87
N GLU A 329 19.95 -0.16 4.98
CA GLU A 329 20.28 -0.75 3.67
C GLU A 329 20.68 0.28 2.61
N GLN A 330 20.15 1.51 2.65
CA GLN A 330 20.25 2.50 1.56
C GLN A 330 20.85 3.86 1.98
N GLY A 331 21.20 4.01 3.26
CA GLY A 331 21.73 5.24 3.85
C GLY A 331 20.70 6.37 3.96
N PHE A 332 21.16 7.54 4.40
CA PHE A 332 20.32 8.74 4.54
C PHE A 332 19.72 9.21 3.21
N PRO A 333 20.45 9.23 2.07
CA PRO A 333 19.85 9.61 0.79
C PRO A 333 18.72 8.65 0.37
N GLY A 334 18.89 7.34 0.57
CA GLY A 334 17.85 6.35 0.28
C GLY A 334 16.60 6.56 1.13
N LEU A 335 16.78 6.81 2.43
CA LEU A 335 15.67 7.14 3.33
C LEU A 335 14.97 8.45 2.92
N ALA A 336 15.73 9.48 2.55
CA ALA A 336 15.17 10.76 2.12
C ALA A 336 14.32 10.62 0.85
N ILE A 337 14.77 9.83 -0.13
CA ILE A 337 13.99 9.52 -1.33
C ILE A 337 12.73 8.73 -0.96
N PHE A 338 12.83 7.73 -0.08
CA PHE A 338 11.70 6.91 0.36
C PHE A 338 10.63 7.70 1.13
N ILE A 339 11.04 8.57 2.05
CA ILE A 339 10.12 9.49 2.74
C ILE A 339 9.54 10.49 1.73
N GLY A 340 10.37 11.01 0.82
CA GLY A 340 9.93 11.87 -0.27
C GLY A 340 8.82 11.22 -1.12
N LEU A 341 8.94 9.92 -1.41
CA LEU A 341 7.93 9.14 -2.12
C LEU A 341 6.61 9.13 -1.36
N LEU A 342 6.63 8.77 -0.07
CA LEU A 342 5.44 8.73 0.78
C LEU A 342 4.74 10.10 0.83
N VAL A 343 5.50 11.15 1.04
CA VAL A 343 4.98 12.54 1.10
C VAL A 343 4.44 12.97 -0.26
N ALA A 344 5.15 12.71 -1.36
CA ALA A 344 4.71 13.07 -2.70
C ALA A 344 3.41 12.35 -3.09
N SER A 345 3.29 11.05 -2.78
CA SER A 345 2.06 10.29 -3.00
C SER A 345 0.90 10.81 -2.17
N TRP A 346 1.14 11.11 -0.89
CA TRP A 346 0.13 11.72 -0.02
C TRP A 346 -0.36 13.07 -0.55
N ARG A 347 0.57 13.93 -0.97
CA ARG A 347 0.29 15.26 -1.54
C ARG A 347 -0.46 15.16 -2.88
N SER A 348 -0.11 14.19 -3.73
CA SER A 348 -0.84 13.95 -4.98
C SER A 348 -2.32 13.63 -4.71
N CYS A 349 -2.59 12.74 -3.76
CA CYS A 349 -3.97 12.45 -3.35
C CYS A 349 -4.65 13.65 -2.67
N ALA A 350 -3.94 14.44 -1.86
CA ALA A 350 -4.50 15.65 -1.26
C ALA A 350 -4.91 16.67 -2.33
N TYR A 351 -4.07 16.88 -3.33
CA TYR A 351 -4.37 17.72 -4.48
C TYR A 351 -5.63 17.24 -5.21
N VAL A 352 -5.67 15.97 -5.61
CA VAL A 352 -6.82 15.38 -6.34
C VAL A 352 -8.10 15.48 -5.52
N ARG A 353 -8.04 15.18 -4.23
CA ARG A 353 -9.20 15.27 -3.33
C ARG A 353 -9.73 16.70 -3.25
N ASN A 354 -8.85 17.69 -3.10
CA ASN A 354 -9.26 19.09 -3.02
C ASN A 354 -9.89 19.57 -4.33
N LYS A 355 -9.33 19.17 -5.49
CA LYS A 355 -9.85 19.58 -6.81
C LYS A 355 -11.13 18.86 -7.24
N SER A 356 -11.37 17.64 -6.78
CA SER A 356 -12.56 16.86 -7.15
C SER A 356 -13.73 16.96 -6.14
N ARG A 357 -13.52 17.57 -4.97
CA ARG A 357 -14.51 17.61 -3.87
C ARG A 357 -15.89 18.12 -4.27
N HIS A 358 -15.95 19.16 -5.10
CA HIS A 358 -17.19 19.85 -5.47
C HIS A 358 -17.66 19.49 -6.89
N LEU A 359 -17.04 18.49 -7.52
CA LEU A 359 -17.33 18.08 -8.89
C LEU A 359 -18.10 16.75 -8.87
N PRO A 360 -19.43 16.75 -9.15
CA PRO A 360 -20.24 15.53 -9.07
C PRO A 360 -19.71 14.40 -9.96
N ASN A 361 -19.24 14.72 -11.16
CA ASN A 361 -18.72 13.74 -12.13
C ASN A 361 -17.37 13.15 -11.70
N GLU A 362 -16.60 13.85 -10.87
CA GLU A 362 -15.28 13.43 -10.38
C GLU A 362 -15.31 12.87 -8.95
N LYS A 363 -16.50 12.55 -8.44
CA LYS A 363 -16.67 11.93 -7.12
C LYS A 363 -15.81 10.68 -6.95
N TRP A 364 -15.63 9.89 -8.02
CA TRP A 364 -14.79 8.70 -8.00
C TRP A 364 -13.32 9.03 -7.66
N ALA A 365 -12.78 10.13 -8.19
CA ALA A 365 -11.41 10.56 -7.93
C ALA A 365 -11.27 11.10 -6.49
N PHE A 366 -12.30 11.81 -5.99
CA PHE A 366 -12.37 12.23 -4.59
C PHE A 366 -12.36 11.02 -3.64
N ASP A 367 -13.23 10.05 -3.90
CA ASP A 367 -13.37 8.85 -3.07
C ASP A 367 -12.09 8.01 -3.14
N LEU A 368 -11.52 7.80 -4.34
CA LEU A 368 -10.30 7.01 -4.52
C LEU A 368 -9.09 7.66 -3.87
N SER A 369 -8.84 8.95 -4.11
CA SER A 369 -7.73 9.68 -3.46
C SER A 369 -7.86 9.69 -1.94
N SER A 370 -9.09 9.76 -1.42
CA SER A 370 -9.36 9.67 0.02
C SER A 370 -9.00 8.29 0.59
N MET A 371 -9.35 7.22 -0.13
CA MET A 371 -9.06 5.85 0.31
C MET A 371 -7.59 5.48 0.12
N LEU A 372 -6.93 5.91 -0.95
CA LEU A 372 -5.48 5.74 -1.13
C LEU A 372 -4.67 6.41 -0.03
N GLN A 373 -5.08 7.59 0.47
CA GLN A 373 -4.43 8.17 1.65
C GLN A 373 -4.56 7.29 2.89
N ILE A 374 -5.74 6.70 3.13
CA ILE A 374 -5.91 5.80 4.28
C ILE A 374 -5.10 4.51 4.06
N SER A 375 -5.01 3.99 2.84
CA SER A 375 -4.15 2.83 2.52
C SER A 375 -2.67 3.14 2.71
N LEU A 376 -2.20 4.35 2.33
CA LEU A 376 -0.83 4.79 2.62
C LEU A 376 -0.61 4.98 4.12
N LEU A 377 -1.60 5.51 4.85
CA LEU A 377 -1.54 5.60 6.31
C LEU A 377 -1.40 4.22 6.95
N ALA A 378 -2.16 3.23 6.47
CA ALA A 378 -2.04 1.85 6.91
C ALA A 378 -0.61 1.31 6.72
N PHE A 379 -0.03 1.53 5.53
CA PHE A 379 1.35 1.15 5.22
C PHE A 379 2.37 1.84 6.13
N MET A 380 2.23 3.15 6.35
CA MET A 380 3.15 3.93 7.18
C MET A 380 3.11 3.55 8.66
N VAL A 381 1.91 3.24 9.19
CA VAL A 381 1.70 2.89 10.61
C VAL A 381 2.07 1.43 10.86
N ALA A 382 1.55 0.49 10.07
CA ALA A 382 1.95 -0.92 10.19
C ALA A 382 3.44 -1.09 9.93
N GLY A 383 3.98 -0.31 9.00
CA GLY A 383 5.39 -0.29 8.61
C GLY A 383 6.36 0.05 9.74
N LEU A 384 5.92 0.66 10.84
CA LEU A 384 6.77 0.85 12.03
C LEU A 384 7.17 -0.48 12.69
N ALA A 385 6.44 -1.57 12.40
CA ALA A 385 6.57 -2.85 13.10
C ALA A 385 6.77 -4.05 12.15
N THR A 386 6.95 -3.82 10.85
CA THR A 386 7.12 -4.85 9.81
C THR A 386 8.42 -4.65 9.04
N THR A 387 8.78 -5.65 8.22
CA THR A 387 9.98 -5.61 7.38
C THR A 387 9.67 -5.22 5.93
N SER A 388 8.41 -4.90 5.61
CA SER A 388 7.87 -4.82 4.24
C SER A 388 8.21 -3.55 3.44
N SER A 389 9.43 -3.01 3.55
CA SER A 389 9.86 -1.77 2.85
C SER A 389 9.78 -1.85 1.33
N TYR A 390 9.97 -3.05 0.77
CA TYR A 390 10.03 -3.29 -0.67
C TYR A 390 8.80 -4.06 -1.19
N PHE A 391 7.71 -4.03 -0.42
CA PHE A 391 6.46 -4.71 -0.77
C PHE A 391 5.81 -4.08 -2.00
N ASP A 392 5.50 -4.90 -3.01
CA ASP A 392 4.98 -4.49 -4.32
C ASP A 392 3.73 -3.60 -4.25
N LEU A 393 2.75 -3.95 -3.41
CA LEU A 393 1.51 -3.19 -3.27
C LEU A 393 1.78 -1.74 -2.91
N SER A 394 2.76 -1.46 -2.03
CA SER A 394 3.04 -0.10 -1.55
C SER A 394 3.40 0.84 -2.71
N TYR A 395 4.31 0.40 -3.60
CA TYR A 395 4.72 1.16 -4.77
C TYR A 395 3.63 1.21 -5.84
N GLN A 396 2.82 0.17 -5.96
CA GLN A 396 1.63 0.19 -6.81
C GLN A 396 0.62 1.25 -6.34
N LEU A 397 0.37 1.37 -5.03
CA LEU A 397 -0.47 2.43 -4.48
C LEU A 397 0.13 3.81 -4.77
N MET A 398 1.44 3.98 -4.61
CA MET A 398 2.13 5.24 -4.91
C MET A 398 2.00 5.62 -6.39
N ALA A 399 2.16 4.67 -7.31
CA ALA A 399 1.92 4.88 -8.73
C ALA A 399 0.47 5.27 -9.02
N MET A 400 -0.52 4.60 -8.39
CA MET A 400 -1.93 5.00 -8.52
C MET A 400 -2.17 6.43 -8.01
N CYS A 401 -1.52 6.84 -6.92
CA CYS A 401 -1.60 8.21 -6.42
C CYS A 401 -1.07 9.23 -7.45
N ALA A 402 -0.01 8.88 -8.19
CA ALA A 402 0.55 9.72 -9.25
C ALA A 402 -0.39 9.85 -10.45
N LEU A 403 -0.98 8.73 -10.88
CA LEU A 403 -1.85 8.63 -12.05
C LEU A 403 -3.14 9.43 -11.87
N LEU A 404 -3.70 9.45 -10.66
CA LEU A 404 -4.95 10.18 -10.38
C LEU A 404 -4.94 11.63 -10.85
N LYS A 405 -3.79 12.32 -10.77
CA LYS A 405 -3.69 13.71 -11.22
C LYS A 405 -3.87 13.84 -12.73
N GLY A 406 -3.31 12.90 -13.51
CA GLY A 406 -3.41 12.87 -14.97
C GLY A 406 -4.76 12.35 -15.48
N LEU A 407 -5.51 11.62 -14.65
CA LEU A 407 -6.85 11.11 -14.99
C LEU A 407 -7.96 12.14 -14.76
N LEU A 408 -7.67 13.28 -14.13
CA LEU A 408 -8.62 14.39 -14.04
C LEU A 408 -8.71 15.12 -15.38
N PRO A 409 -9.91 15.47 -15.88
CA PRO A 409 -10.05 16.21 -17.12
C PRO A 409 -9.30 17.56 -17.08
N GLU A 410 -8.70 17.99 -18.20
CA GLU A 410 -7.95 19.27 -18.27
C GLU A 410 -8.79 20.48 -17.86
N ARG A 411 -10.10 20.46 -18.13
CA ARG A 411 -11.05 21.50 -17.70
C ARG A 411 -11.12 21.65 -16.17
N VAL A 412 -10.89 20.58 -15.42
CA VAL A 412 -10.82 20.57 -13.95
C VAL A 412 -9.50 21.18 -13.46
N ALA A 413 -8.40 20.98 -14.19
CA ALA A 413 -7.12 21.62 -13.91
C ALA A 413 -7.13 23.13 -14.22
N ALA A 414 -7.92 23.57 -15.22
CA ALA A 414 -8.06 24.97 -15.61
C ALA A 414 -9.00 25.78 -14.68
N TYR A 415 -10.16 25.21 -14.29
CA TYR A 415 -11.09 25.86 -13.33
C TYR A 415 -10.43 26.15 -11.97
N ALA A 416 -9.40 25.37 -11.65
CA ALA A 416 -8.55 25.52 -10.48
C ALA A 416 -7.58 26.72 -10.53
N GLY A 417 -7.18 27.16 -11.72
CA GLY A 417 -6.34 28.35 -11.91
C GLY A 417 -7.16 29.63 -11.82
N SER A 418 -8.37 29.64 -12.38
CA SER A 418 -9.26 30.80 -12.34
C SER A 418 -9.88 31.04 -10.96
N ALA A 419 -10.25 30.00 -10.21
CA ALA A 419 -10.78 30.15 -8.85
C ALA A 419 -9.74 30.66 -7.83
N GLY A 420 -8.44 30.39 -8.05
CA GLY A 420 -7.35 30.96 -7.24
C GLY A 420 -7.07 32.43 -7.58
N ALA A 421 -7.24 32.82 -8.85
CA ALA A 421 -7.12 34.20 -9.30
C ALA A 421 -8.34 35.08 -8.91
N ALA A 422 -9.54 34.51 -8.83
CA ALA A 422 -10.74 35.22 -8.38
C ALA A 422 -10.71 35.53 -6.87
N ALA A 423 -10.01 34.73 -6.07
CA ALA A 423 -9.85 34.96 -4.63
C ALA A 423 -8.79 36.02 -4.26
N THR A 424 -8.07 36.57 -5.25
CA THR A 424 -7.01 37.58 -5.06
C THR A 424 -7.38 38.98 -5.55
N GLN A 425 -8.61 39.22 -6.01
CA GLN A 425 -9.09 40.59 -6.22
C GLN A 425 -9.63 41.16 -4.90
N PRO A 426 -9.06 42.24 -4.35
CA PRO A 426 -9.67 42.94 -3.24
C PRO A 426 -10.98 43.54 -3.74
N HIS A 427 -12.10 43.18 -3.12
CA HIS A 427 -13.36 43.90 -3.25
C HIS A 427 -13.13 45.38 -2.89
N LEU A 428 -12.99 46.25 -3.89
CA LEU A 428 -13.19 47.68 -3.73
C LEU A 428 -14.69 47.90 -3.48
N LEU A 429 -15.06 47.85 -2.20
CA LEU A 429 -16.36 48.27 -1.71
C LEU A 429 -16.55 49.76 -1.99
N GLY A 430 -17.54 50.07 -2.83
CA GLY A 430 -18.03 51.42 -3.02
C GLY A 430 -18.50 52.02 -1.70
N ARG A 431 -17.85 53.11 -1.27
CA ARG A 431 -18.41 54.03 -0.29
C ARG A 431 -19.27 55.04 -1.03
N GLY A 432 -20.56 55.03 -0.72
CA GLY A 432 -21.47 56.10 -1.09
C GLY A 432 -21.07 57.40 -0.39
N GLN A 433 -21.25 58.52 -1.09
CA GLN A 433 -21.48 59.82 -0.50
C GLN A 433 -22.86 60.29 -0.93
N ALA A 434 -23.73 60.41 0.07
CA ALA A 434 -24.95 61.20 -0.02
C ALA A 434 -24.60 62.67 0.25
N GLY A 435 -25.20 63.58 -0.51
CA GLY A 435 -25.17 65.02 -0.27
C GLY A 435 -26.19 65.75 -1.16
N HIS A 436 -27.27 66.21 -0.52
CA HIS A 436 -28.05 67.47 -0.73
C HIS A 436 -27.87 68.25 -2.05
N SER A 437 -28.85 68.91 -2.70
CA SER A 437 -30.21 69.34 -2.37
C SER A 437 -30.77 70.23 -3.50
N PHE A 438 -32.10 70.44 -3.50
CA PHE A 438 -32.87 71.57 -4.06
C PHE A 438 -33.09 71.73 -5.57
N GLY A 439 -34.35 72.03 -5.92
CA GLY A 439 -34.67 72.90 -7.07
C GLY A 439 -35.84 72.46 -7.96
N LYS A 440 -37.05 72.85 -7.58
CA LYS A 440 -38.28 72.98 -8.40
C LYS A 440 -38.10 74.03 -9.53
N PRO A 441 -39.03 74.26 -10.50
CA PRO A 441 -40.50 74.16 -10.45
C PRO A 441 -41.12 72.89 -11.01
#